data_AF-W4UT12-F1
#
_entry.id   AF-W4UT12-F1
#
_cell.length_a   1.000
_cell.length_b   1.000
_cell.length_c   1.000
_cell.angle_alpha   90.00
_cell.angle_beta   90.00
_cell.angle_gamma   90.00
#
_symmetry.space_group_name_H-M   'P 1'
#
loop_
_entity.id
_entity.type
_entity.pdbx_description
1 polymer ?
#
loop_
_entity_poly.entity_id
_entity_poly.type
_entity_poly.pdbx_seq_one_letter_code
_entity_poly.pdbx_strand_id
1 'polypeptide(L)'
;MEIRIDGTNGYVMAFKDKKYDMLFTRTLGWNGGDGVLTTQLPDGNTFWSFNDSFYGVVDGKTRARGSCSFPRNTLMVQTPGDEEENLVWLADFVQTTDPQAPRYYQALTHIRHPKASLGEDKIQEGEIDQDWLYWQVMPQYATINCKCFGMEWIIQTRRH
;
A
#
# COMPACT_ATOMS: atom_id res chain seq x y z
N MET A 1 -9.08 -24.28 -2.43
CA MET A 1 -9.67 -22.99 -2.03
C MET A 1 -10.93 -23.29 -1.23
N GLU A 2 -10.92 -23.03 0.07
CA GLU A 2 -12.08 -23.26 0.94
C GLU A 2 -12.86 -21.96 1.08
N ILE A 3 -13.96 -21.83 0.33
CA ILE A 3 -14.82 -20.65 0.38
C ILE A 3 -15.78 -20.84 1.56
N ARG A 4 -15.65 -20.02 2.60
CA ARG A 4 -16.54 -20.08 3.78
C ARG A 4 -17.64 -19.03 3.66
N ILE A 5 -18.90 -19.48 3.74
CA ILE A 5 -20.07 -18.61 3.78
C ILE A 5 -20.04 -17.80 5.07
N ASP A 6 -20.14 -16.48 4.96
CA ASP A 6 -20.14 -15.54 6.10
C ASP A 6 -21.56 -15.08 6.45
N GLY A 7 -22.46 -15.05 5.46
CA GLY A 7 -23.85 -14.69 5.66
C GLY A 7 -24.69 -14.91 4.39
N THR A 8 -25.99 -15.10 4.58
CA THR A 8 -26.96 -15.19 3.49
C THR A 8 -28.32 -14.65 3.93
N ASN A 9 -29.06 -14.08 2.97
CA ASN A 9 -30.48 -13.74 3.13
C ASN A 9 -31.41 -14.62 2.26
N GLY A 10 -30.89 -15.73 1.72
CA GLY A 10 -31.61 -16.64 0.80
C GLY A 10 -31.43 -16.33 -0.69
N TYR A 11 -30.95 -15.14 -1.05
CA TYR A 11 -30.70 -14.73 -2.45
C TYR A 11 -29.28 -14.22 -2.70
N VAL A 12 -28.61 -13.73 -1.65
CA VAL A 12 -27.23 -13.25 -1.69
C VAL A 12 -26.38 -14.11 -0.76
N MET A 13 -25.19 -14.46 -1.23
CA MET A 13 -24.19 -15.20 -0.46
C MET A 13 -22.95 -14.31 -0.30
N ALA A 14 -22.53 -14.07 0.94
CA ALA A 14 -21.27 -13.43 1.24
C ALA A 14 -20.23 -14.49 1.61
N PHE A 15 -18.99 -14.29 1.15
CA PHE A 15 -17.88 -15.19 1.43
C PHE A 15 -16.68 -14.41 1.94
N LYS A 16 -15.95 -15.01 2.88
CA LYS A 16 -14.63 -14.52 3.28
C LYS A 16 -13.58 -15.10 2.34
N ASP A 17 -12.88 -14.23 1.64
CA ASP A 17 -11.77 -14.66 0.79
C ASP A 17 -10.51 -14.90 1.63
N LYS A 18 -10.33 -16.14 2.06
CA LYS A 18 -9.16 -16.56 2.83
C LYS A 18 -7.87 -16.53 2.04
N LYS A 19 -7.92 -16.52 0.72
CA LYS A 19 -6.73 -16.43 -0.12
C LYS A 19 -6.16 -15.02 -0.02
N TYR A 20 -7.00 -14.00 -0.19
CA TYR A 20 -6.59 -12.61 -0.06
C TYR A 20 -6.24 -12.23 1.38
N ASP A 21 -6.94 -12.77 2.39
CA ASP A 21 -6.52 -12.63 3.79
C ASP A 21 -5.05 -13.09 3.98
N MET A 22 -4.67 -14.24 3.41
CA MET A 22 -3.31 -14.77 3.52
C MET A 22 -2.29 -13.93 2.74
N LEU A 23 -2.60 -13.54 1.50
CA LEU A 23 -1.71 -12.72 0.66
C LEU A 23 -1.32 -11.40 1.34
N PHE A 24 -2.25 -10.79 2.07
CA PHE A 24 -2.02 -9.53 2.80
C PHE A 24 -1.57 -9.73 4.26
N THR A 25 -1.44 -10.97 4.75
CA THR A 25 -0.89 -11.29 6.08
C THR A 25 0.64 -11.42 6.03
N ARG A 26 1.32 -10.34 5.65
CA ARG A 26 2.78 -10.34 5.38
C ARG A 26 3.63 -10.07 6.63
N THR A 27 4.90 -10.48 6.60
CA THR A 27 5.86 -10.26 7.71
C THR A 27 6.97 -9.26 7.40
N LEU A 28 7.19 -8.93 6.12
CA LEU A 28 8.30 -8.09 5.67
C LEU A 28 7.86 -7.13 4.56
N GLY A 29 8.24 -5.85 4.63
CA GLY A 29 7.77 -4.80 3.71
C GLY A 29 6.35 -4.36 4.08
N TRP A 30 5.45 -4.15 3.11
CA TRP A 30 4.06 -3.80 3.39
C TRP A 30 3.41 -4.88 4.26
N ASN A 31 2.83 -4.48 5.38
CA ASN A 31 2.29 -5.40 6.38
C ASN A 31 1.05 -4.82 7.08
N GLY A 32 0.29 -4.01 6.35
CA GLY A 32 -1.00 -3.43 6.74
C GLY A 32 -1.12 -1.97 6.30
N GLY A 33 -2.31 -1.53 5.88
CA GLY A 33 -2.55 -0.16 5.44
C GLY A 33 -4.03 0.10 5.18
N ASP A 34 -4.35 1.31 4.73
CA ASP A 34 -5.70 1.73 4.40
C ASP A 34 -5.84 2.17 2.91
N GLY A 35 -7.07 2.55 2.52
CA GLY A 35 -7.34 3.12 1.20
C GLY A 35 -7.07 2.20 0.01
N VAL A 36 -7.27 0.88 0.17
CA VAL A 36 -6.96 -0.12 -0.86
C VAL A 36 -7.87 0.04 -2.09
N LEU A 37 -7.30 0.39 -3.23
CA LEU A 37 -7.99 0.44 -4.52
C LEU A 37 -7.26 -0.41 -5.56
N THR A 38 -8.04 -1.00 -6.46
CA THR A 38 -7.53 -1.82 -7.55
C THR A 38 -7.92 -1.26 -8.91
N THR A 39 -7.05 -1.42 -9.90
CA THR A 39 -7.33 -1.09 -11.30
C THR A 39 -6.73 -2.17 -12.18
N GLN A 40 -7.55 -2.80 -13.02
CA GLN A 40 -7.07 -3.77 -13.99
C GLN A 40 -6.30 -3.05 -15.10
N LEU A 41 -5.09 -3.51 -15.40
CA LEU A 41 -4.26 -2.99 -16.48
C LEU A 41 -4.51 -3.76 -17.79
N PRO A 42 -4.28 -3.14 -18.96
CA PRO A 42 -4.51 -3.78 -20.27
C PRO A 42 -3.68 -5.04 -20.55
N ASP A 43 -2.57 -5.22 -19.83
CA ASP A 43 -1.65 -6.36 -19.96
C ASP A 43 -2.03 -7.56 -19.06
N GLY A 44 -3.15 -7.46 -18.33
CA GLY A 44 -3.63 -8.50 -17.43
C GLY A 44 -3.09 -8.40 -16.00
N ASN A 45 -2.22 -7.44 -15.71
CA ASN A 45 -1.79 -7.13 -14.35
C ASN A 45 -2.86 -6.32 -13.60
N THR A 46 -2.85 -6.37 -12.27
CA THR A 46 -3.71 -5.52 -11.43
C THR A 46 -2.85 -4.50 -10.70
N PHE A 47 -3.14 -3.21 -10.87
CA PHE A 47 -2.54 -2.16 -10.07
C PHE A 47 -3.28 -2.02 -8.74
N TRP A 48 -2.51 -1.91 -7.67
CA TRP A 48 -2.98 -1.70 -6.31
C TRP A 48 -2.40 -0.41 -5.76
N SER A 49 -3.26 0.36 -5.13
CA SER A 49 -2.90 1.63 -4.52
C SER A 49 -3.34 1.62 -3.06
N PHE A 50 -2.47 2.08 -2.19
CA PHE A 50 -2.68 2.15 -0.75
C PHE A 50 -2.44 3.58 -0.29
N ASN A 51 -3.20 4.00 0.71
CA ASN A 51 -2.98 5.23 1.45
C ASN A 51 -1.97 4.97 2.58
N ASP A 52 -2.26 5.43 3.79
CA ASP A 52 -1.41 5.29 4.97
C ASP A 52 -1.14 3.80 5.24
N SER A 53 0.13 3.41 5.13
CA SER A 53 0.53 1.99 5.15
C SER A 53 1.75 1.77 6.03
N PHE A 54 1.78 0.67 6.75
CA PHE A 54 2.96 0.20 7.47
C PHE A 54 3.89 -0.57 6.54
N TYR A 55 5.17 -0.20 6.57
CA TYR A 55 6.27 -0.91 5.91
C TYR A 55 7.36 -1.23 6.91
N GLY A 56 7.73 -2.50 7.04
CA GLY A 56 8.82 -2.93 7.91
C GLY A 56 8.71 -4.39 8.29
N VAL A 57 8.95 -4.69 9.57
CA VAL A 57 9.01 -6.08 10.08
C VAL A 57 7.85 -6.37 11.04
N VAL A 58 7.24 -7.53 10.89
CA VAL A 58 6.25 -8.10 11.82
C VAL A 58 6.75 -9.45 12.33
N ASP A 59 6.60 -9.67 13.63
CA ASP A 59 6.91 -10.97 14.24
C ASP A 59 5.98 -12.07 13.68
N GLY A 60 6.57 -13.11 13.10
CA GLY A 60 5.82 -14.15 12.40
C GLY A 60 4.90 -14.98 13.29
N LYS A 61 5.16 -15.05 14.60
CA LYS A 61 4.41 -15.90 15.55
C LYS A 61 3.30 -15.13 16.26
N THR A 62 3.62 -13.98 16.81
CA THR A 62 2.73 -13.14 17.62
C THR A 62 1.97 -12.13 16.77
N ARG A 63 2.42 -11.89 15.53
CA ARG A 63 1.91 -10.83 14.64
C ARG A 63 2.09 -9.43 15.21
N ALA A 64 2.95 -9.26 16.21
CA ALA A 64 3.31 -7.96 16.72
C ALA A 64 4.12 -7.17 15.67
N ARG A 65 3.65 -5.96 15.36
CA ARG A 65 4.35 -5.04 14.47
C ARG A 65 5.59 -4.48 15.18
N GLY A 66 6.75 -4.64 14.55
CA GLY A 66 8.02 -4.12 15.03
C GLY A 66 8.32 -2.75 14.44
N SER A 67 9.59 -2.53 14.07
CA SER A 67 10.02 -1.29 13.43
C SER A 67 9.40 -1.15 12.04
N CYS A 68 8.54 -0.14 11.85
CA CYS A 68 7.88 0.16 10.59
C CYS A 68 7.89 1.68 10.32
N SER A 69 7.94 2.07 9.05
CA SER A 69 7.56 3.41 8.60
C SER A 69 6.06 3.47 8.29
N PHE A 70 5.56 4.69 8.04
CA PHE A 70 4.15 4.94 7.77
C PHE A 70 3.93 5.89 6.57
N PRO A 71 4.39 5.52 5.35
CA PRO A 71 4.20 6.31 4.14
C PRO A 71 2.73 6.63 3.84
N ARG A 72 2.50 7.79 3.21
CA ARG A 72 1.14 8.34 2.97
C ARG A 72 0.43 7.75 1.78
N ASN A 73 1.18 7.19 0.86
CA ASN A 73 0.67 6.41 -0.24
C ASN A 73 1.76 5.48 -0.74
N THR A 74 1.37 4.27 -1.15
CA THR A 74 2.27 3.29 -1.78
C THR A 74 1.54 2.50 -2.84
N LEU A 75 2.31 1.89 -3.75
CA LEU A 75 1.79 1.20 -4.93
C LEU A 75 2.32 -0.23 -5.01
N MET A 76 1.54 -1.12 -5.61
CA MET A 76 1.92 -2.49 -5.92
C MET A 76 1.29 -2.91 -7.25
N VAL A 77 1.98 -3.76 -8.00
CA VAL A 77 1.42 -4.40 -9.19
C VAL A 77 1.34 -5.89 -8.93
N GLN A 78 0.14 -6.45 -9.05
CA GLN A 78 -0.10 -7.89 -9.00
C GLN A 78 -0.03 -8.44 -10.42
N THR A 79 0.94 -9.32 -10.67
CA THR A 79 1.04 -10.07 -11.92
C THR A 79 0.06 -11.25 -11.94
N PRO A 80 -0.27 -11.84 -13.12
CA PRO A 80 -1.13 -13.03 -13.19
C PRO A 80 -0.62 -14.15 -12.28
N GLY A 81 -1.49 -14.58 -11.39
CA GLY A 81 -1.16 -15.46 -10.28
C GLY A 81 -1.66 -14.87 -8.97
N ASP A 82 -1.63 -15.68 -7.92
CA ASP A 82 -2.18 -15.31 -6.62
C ASP A 82 -1.27 -15.83 -5.50
N GLU A 83 0.04 -15.73 -5.71
CA GLU A 83 1.08 -16.05 -4.74
C GLU A 83 1.82 -14.77 -4.33
N GLU A 84 2.60 -14.83 -3.24
CA GLU A 84 3.32 -13.66 -2.74
C GLU A 84 4.30 -13.08 -3.79
N GLU A 85 4.94 -13.94 -4.59
CA GLU A 85 5.83 -13.53 -5.67
C GLU A 85 5.14 -12.72 -6.76
N ASN A 86 3.81 -12.83 -6.88
CA ASN A 86 3.05 -12.03 -7.83
C ASN A 86 2.80 -10.60 -7.34
N LEU A 87 2.97 -10.32 -6.04
CA LEU A 87 2.79 -8.99 -5.44
C LEU A 87 4.07 -8.16 -5.57
N VAL A 88 4.20 -7.44 -6.68
CA VAL A 88 5.38 -6.61 -6.97
C VAL A 88 5.23 -5.23 -6.33
N TRP A 89 5.79 -5.08 -5.13
CA TRP A 89 5.77 -3.83 -4.38
C TRP A 89 6.67 -2.77 -5.05
N LEU A 90 6.07 -1.70 -5.57
CA LEU A 90 6.76 -0.55 -6.15
C LEU A 90 7.12 0.48 -5.07
N ALA A 91 7.64 -0.02 -3.95
CA ALA A 91 7.95 0.77 -2.77
C ALA A 91 9.34 1.40 -2.88
N ASP A 92 9.44 2.65 -2.46
CA ASP A 92 10.72 3.35 -2.32
C ASP A 92 11.32 2.99 -0.95
N PHE A 93 12.11 1.91 -0.92
CA PHE A 93 12.68 1.38 0.33
C PHE A 93 13.87 2.22 0.80
N VAL A 94 13.93 2.48 2.11
CA VAL A 94 15.11 3.12 2.74
C VAL A 94 16.32 2.20 2.65
N GLN A 95 16.15 0.94 3.07
CA GLN A 95 17.15 -0.13 2.88
C GLN A 95 16.51 -1.52 3.02
N THR A 96 17.07 -2.50 2.32
CA THR A 96 16.63 -3.91 2.34
C THR A 96 17.78 -4.90 2.51
N THR A 97 18.98 -4.43 2.85
CA THR A 97 20.21 -5.23 2.80
C THR A 97 20.70 -5.71 4.17
N ASP A 98 20.50 -4.92 5.23
CA ASP A 98 20.97 -5.27 6.57
C ASP A 98 19.77 -5.35 7.54
N PRO A 99 19.36 -6.58 7.94
CA PRO A 99 18.28 -6.78 8.90
C PRO A 99 18.53 -6.21 10.29
N GLN A 100 19.79 -5.94 10.66
CA GLN A 100 20.15 -5.39 11.96
C GLN A 100 20.30 -3.86 11.92
N ALA A 101 20.46 -3.28 10.74
CA ALA A 101 20.50 -1.83 10.59
C ALA A 101 19.10 -1.21 10.77
N PRO A 102 19.03 0.06 11.22
CA PRO A 102 17.78 0.81 11.23
C PRO A 102 17.09 0.82 9.85
N ARG A 103 15.77 1.03 9.88
CA ARG A 103 14.94 1.23 8.67
C ARG A 103 14.86 0.02 7.73
N TYR A 104 15.19 -1.19 8.19
CA TYR A 104 15.06 -2.42 7.39
C TYR A 104 13.64 -2.61 6.88
N TYR A 105 13.49 -2.65 5.56
CA TYR A 105 12.21 -2.75 4.85
C TYR A 105 11.19 -1.63 5.14
N GLN A 106 11.63 -0.52 5.73
CA GLN A 106 10.83 0.70 5.79
C GLN A 106 10.80 1.35 4.41
N ALA A 107 9.66 1.94 4.05
CA ALA A 107 9.45 2.63 2.78
C ALA A 107 9.05 4.11 2.97
N LEU A 108 9.35 4.90 1.95
CA LEU A 108 8.97 6.31 1.81
C LEU A 108 7.62 6.46 1.11
N THR A 109 7.03 7.65 1.21
CA THR A 109 5.80 8.02 0.49
C THR A 109 6.07 8.05 -1.02
N HIS A 110 5.28 7.34 -1.83
CA HIS A 110 5.51 7.20 -3.28
C HIS A 110 5.34 8.53 -4.04
N ILE A 111 4.29 9.31 -3.71
CA ILE A 111 4.07 10.67 -4.25
C ILE A 111 3.90 11.66 -3.11
N ARG A 112 4.80 12.65 -3.05
CA ARG A 112 4.78 13.73 -2.06
C ARG A 112 4.02 14.95 -2.56
N HIS A 113 3.40 15.68 -1.64
CA HIS A 113 2.72 16.93 -1.96
C HIS A 113 3.76 18.07 -2.09
N PRO A 114 3.71 18.94 -3.13
CA PRO A 114 4.68 20.02 -3.30
C PRO A 114 4.74 21.07 -2.17
N LYS A 115 3.69 21.12 -1.34
CA LYS A 115 3.60 21.98 -0.15
C LYS A 115 4.05 21.31 1.15
N ALA A 116 4.45 20.04 1.11
CA ALA A 116 4.96 19.36 2.29
C ALA A 116 6.27 20.01 2.75
N SER A 117 6.41 20.18 4.06
CA SER A 117 7.48 21.01 4.64
C SER A 117 8.82 20.29 4.84
N LEU A 118 8.88 18.96 4.79
CA LEU A 118 10.13 18.23 4.98
C LEU A 118 11.08 18.43 3.78
N GLY A 119 12.32 18.76 4.08
CA GLY A 119 13.42 18.80 3.11
C GLY A 119 13.79 17.41 2.61
N GLU A 120 14.46 17.35 1.45
CA GLU A 120 14.90 16.09 0.85
C GLU A 120 15.87 15.30 1.73
N ASP A 121 16.70 15.99 2.52
CA ASP A 121 17.59 15.40 3.53
C ASP A 121 16.82 14.57 4.56
N LYS A 122 15.70 15.10 5.07
CA LYS A 122 14.84 14.39 6.03
C LYS A 122 14.10 13.22 5.40
N ILE A 123 13.67 13.37 4.15
CA ILE A 123 13.06 12.24 3.43
C ILE A 123 14.06 11.11 3.21
N GLN A 124 15.31 11.41 2.84
CA GLN A 124 16.36 10.41 2.69
C GLN A 124 16.69 9.69 4.01
N GLU A 125 16.54 10.37 5.15
CA GLU A 125 16.67 9.78 6.50
C GLU A 125 15.49 8.85 6.88
N GLY A 126 14.43 8.79 6.06
CA GLY A 126 13.24 7.97 6.32
C GLY A 126 12.09 8.71 6.99
N GLU A 127 12.13 10.04 7.07
CA GLU A 127 11.03 10.83 7.62
C GLU A 127 9.86 10.92 6.64
N ILE A 128 8.64 11.01 7.19
CA ILE A 128 7.40 11.00 6.41
C ILE A 128 6.63 12.29 6.64
N ASP A 129 6.19 12.94 5.57
CA ASP A 129 5.39 14.16 5.61
C ASP A 129 4.12 13.97 6.47
N GLN A 130 3.82 14.97 7.30
CA GLN A 130 2.65 14.96 8.21
C GLN A 130 1.64 16.08 7.88
N ASP A 131 2.07 17.12 7.17
CA ASP A 131 1.32 18.36 6.97
C ASP A 131 0.50 18.35 5.68
N TRP A 132 1.12 18.04 4.55
CA TRP A 132 0.49 17.94 3.25
C TRP A 132 0.77 16.59 2.62
N LEU A 133 -0.30 15.93 2.18
CA LEU A 133 -0.20 14.59 1.61
C LEU A 133 -1.23 14.34 0.52
N TYR A 134 -1.01 13.22 -0.15
CA TYR A 134 -1.86 12.69 -1.19
C TYR A 134 -2.40 11.33 -0.76
N TRP A 135 -3.73 11.18 -0.85
CA TRP A 135 -4.42 9.91 -0.73
C TRP A 135 -5.18 9.62 -2.02
N GLN A 136 -5.24 8.35 -2.42
CA GLN A 136 -6.18 7.92 -3.43
C GLN A 136 -7.60 7.93 -2.86
N VAL A 137 -8.54 8.30 -3.72
CA VAL A 137 -9.97 8.29 -3.42
C VAL A 137 -10.74 7.73 -4.61
N MET A 138 -11.86 7.07 -4.31
CA MET A 138 -12.86 6.73 -5.33
C MET A 138 -13.38 8.02 -5.98
N PRO A 139 -13.76 8.00 -7.27
CA PRO A 139 -14.25 9.16 -8.01
C PRO A 139 -15.58 9.66 -7.42
N GLN A 140 -15.51 10.53 -6.42
CA GLN A 140 -16.65 11.34 -5.99
C GLN A 140 -16.28 12.82 -5.85
N TYR A 141 -15.04 13.19 -5.51
CA TYR A 141 -14.65 14.60 -5.40
C TYR A 141 -13.16 14.84 -5.72
N ALA A 142 -12.89 15.80 -6.62
CA ALA A 142 -11.62 16.46 -6.99
C ALA A 142 -10.56 15.66 -7.79
N THR A 143 -10.49 15.92 -9.10
CA THR A 143 -9.51 15.37 -10.06
C THR A 143 -8.16 16.08 -10.00
N ILE A 144 -7.07 15.34 -9.81
CA ILE A 144 -5.70 15.78 -10.14
C ILE A 144 -5.19 14.88 -11.26
N ASN A 145 -5.08 15.41 -12.47
CA ASN A 145 -4.59 14.65 -13.62
C ASN A 145 -3.08 14.35 -13.47
N CYS A 146 -2.74 13.16 -12.95
CA CYS A 146 -1.41 12.60 -13.05
C CYS A 146 -1.31 11.74 -14.31
N LYS A 147 -0.54 12.17 -15.32
CA LYS A 147 -0.34 11.44 -16.59
C LYS A 147 0.70 10.31 -16.51
N CYS A 148 1.02 9.81 -15.32
CA CYS A 148 1.92 8.67 -15.19
C CYS A 148 1.15 7.38 -15.58
N PHE A 149 1.73 6.59 -16.48
CA PHE A 149 1.21 5.28 -16.95
C PHE A 149 -0.05 5.28 -17.82
N GLY A 150 -0.46 6.43 -18.39
CA GLY A 150 -1.62 6.46 -19.31
C GLY A 150 -2.98 6.19 -18.65
N MET A 151 -3.05 6.30 -17.32
CA MET A 151 -4.27 6.18 -16.52
C MET A 151 -4.57 7.52 -15.81
N GLU A 152 -5.83 7.94 -15.80
CA GLU A 152 -6.27 9.09 -15.00
C GLU A 152 -6.49 8.65 -13.54
N TRP A 153 -5.73 9.25 -12.61
CA TRP A 153 -5.85 9.02 -11.17
C TRP A 153 -6.57 10.19 -10.50
N ILE A 154 -7.37 9.91 -9.46
CA ILE A 154 -7.95 10.94 -8.61
C ILE A 154 -7.24 10.87 -7.26
N ILE A 155 -6.59 11.97 -6.90
CA ILE A 155 -5.81 12.09 -5.68
C ILE A 155 -6.42 13.21 -4.83
N GLN A 156 -6.85 12.88 -3.62
CA GLN A 156 -7.30 13.86 -2.64
C GLN A 156 -6.08 14.53 -1.98
N THR A 157 -6.01 15.85 -2.06
CA THR A 157 -5.11 16.65 -1.21
C THR A 157 -5.69 16.77 0.18
N ARG A 158 -4.90 16.46 1.21
CA ARG A 158 -5.26 16.78 2.59
C ARG A 158 -4.20 17.65 3.23
N ARG A 159 -4.69 18.56 4.07
CA ARG A 159 -3.91 19.24 5.11
C ARG A 159 -4.38 18.65 6.44
N HIS A 160 -3.45 18.12 7.24
CA HIS A 160 -3.77 17.73 8.61
C HIS A 160 -3.96 18.95 9.52
#